data_AF-A0A6G6K7M7-F1
#
_entry.id   AF-A0A6G6K7M7-F1
#
_cell.length_a   1.000
_cell.length_b   1.000
_cell.length_c   1.000
_cell.angle_alpha   90.00
_cell.angle_beta   90.00
_cell.angle_gamma   90.00
#
_symmetry.space_group_name_H-M   'P 1'
#
loop_
_entity.id
_entity.type
_entity.pdbx_description
1 polymer ?
#
loop_
_entity_poly.entity_id
_entity_poly.type
_entity_poly.pdbx_seq_one_letter_code
_entity_poly.pdbx_strand_id
1 'polypeptide(L)'
;MLLSTLSIPSAHRSFRTAVRGFLLLALGVGFGLGPVMGEEKVAPAPDKQPPGPSAEEAKLLAQREKDAAFEKTVKSIFTDDGIADIRVTFGYDDTKDAREANDPIRAERFMNSLKELGFQEHPASEAAAKTLGVPVEAPNLRILTGQTKKGQMLRVALMWSALSRSGTKNIGVGYKDQLLRSDEAMDFTKKACAEAEVMIYVGHSRSGGGPDTYPPETRPAAGGVSSTDFSYYKKNRPGMQALGPYLRKREATPKLLSWTGCLSDEHFRSWFAECFAKKSHHTAVILSTRLTSYTPWENAVQGFDEGNMVALAIIHALYEGSNREEMEAKLRACEMDQLRDYDKPAWRLTMLPGAAPQQPAQVAEQAQAQTKAPAPATEGQ
;
A
#
# COMPACT_ATOMS: atom_id res chain seq x y z
N MET A 1 22.07 2.89 51.49
CA MET A 1 22.65 2.64 50.15
C MET A 1 22.08 3.67 49.20
N LEU A 2 22.93 4.61 48.79
CA LEU A 2 22.62 5.71 47.87
C LEU A 2 22.48 5.18 46.45
N LEU A 3 21.40 5.55 45.74
CA LEU A 3 21.37 5.53 44.28
C LEU A 3 20.88 6.89 43.79
N SER A 4 21.78 7.51 43.04
CA SER A 4 21.75 8.87 42.53
C SER A 4 20.80 9.02 41.35
N THR A 5 19.99 10.06 41.39
CA THR A 5 19.22 10.62 40.28
C THR A 5 20.14 11.38 39.33
N LEU A 6 20.20 10.97 38.06
CA LEU A 6 20.82 11.73 36.98
C LEU A 6 19.73 12.40 36.13
N SER A 7 19.54 13.70 36.35
CA SER A 7 18.82 14.62 35.46
C SER A 7 19.70 14.98 34.27
N ILE A 8 19.15 14.91 33.06
CA ILE A 8 19.76 15.46 31.84
C ILE A 8 18.99 16.72 31.44
N PRO A 9 19.65 17.89 31.27
CA PRO A 9 18.97 19.12 30.89
C PRO A 9 18.74 19.21 29.37
N SER A 10 17.51 19.61 29.00
CA SER A 10 17.12 20.00 27.65
C SER A 10 17.71 21.38 27.32
N ALA A 11 18.61 21.44 26.35
CA ALA A 11 19.16 22.69 25.82
C ALA A 11 18.38 23.12 24.58
N HIS A 12 17.49 24.10 24.75
CA HIS A 12 16.99 24.92 23.66
C HIS A 12 18.14 25.73 23.03
N ARG A 13 18.40 25.56 21.74
CA ARG A 13 19.10 26.56 20.93
C ARG A 13 18.32 26.88 19.66
N SER A 14 17.82 28.10 19.67
CA SER A 14 17.36 28.88 18.54
C SER A 14 18.52 29.16 17.58
N PHE A 15 18.33 28.92 16.29
CA PHE A 15 19.17 29.51 15.25
C PHE A 15 18.27 30.11 14.16
N ARG A 16 18.20 31.45 14.18
CA ARG A 16 17.82 32.27 13.04
C ARG A 16 19.01 32.35 12.10
N THR A 17 18.79 32.19 10.79
CA THR A 17 19.61 32.91 9.81
C THR A 17 18.78 33.24 8.58
N ALA A 18 18.70 34.54 8.32
CA ALA A 18 18.17 35.15 7.11
C ALA A 18 19.32 35.35 6.12
N VAL A 19 19.10 35.09 4.83
CA VAL A 19 19.89 35.62 3.70
C VAL A 19 18.90 35.78 2.54
N ARG A 20 18.40 36.99 2.28
CA ARG A 20 18.89 37.99 1.31
C ARG A 20 18.96 37.46 -0.14
N GLY A 21 18.13 38.08 -0.97
CA GLY A 21 18.04 37.81 -2.40
C GLY A 21 19.21 38.33 -3.21
N PHE A 22 19.19 37.96 -4.48
CA PHE A 22 19.95 38.61 -5.53
C PHE A 22 19.05 38.80 -6.75
N LEU A 23 18.81 40.08 -7.03
CA LEU A 23 18.24 40.61 -8.25
C LEU A 23 19.39 40.70 -9.27
N LEU A 24 19.24 40.09 -10.45
CA LEU A 24 20.14 40.34 -11.58
C LEU A 24 19.32 40.94 -12.73
N LEU A 25 19.41 42.27 -12.81
CA LEU A 25 19.16 43.05 -14.00
C LEU A 25 20.25 42.69 -15.03
N ALA A 26 19.85 42.31 -16.25
CA ALA A 26 20.69 42.38 -17.43
C ALA A 26 20.09 43.41 -18.40
N LEU A 27 20.74 44.58 -18.45
CA LEU A 27 20.55 45.66 -19.41
C LEU A 27 21.59 45.53 -20.53
N GLY A 28 21.18 45.86 -21.76
CA GLY A 28 22.04 46.25 -22.88
C GLY A 28 22.57 45.07 -23.68
N VAL A 29 22.67 45.10 -25.01
CA VAL A 29 23.07 46.19 -25.92
C VAL A 29 22.62 45.79 -27.34
N GLY A 30 22.08 46.73 -28.11
CA GLY A 30 21.77 46.53 -29.52
C GLY A 30 23.02 46.59 -30.42
N PHE A 31 23.01 45.80 -31.48
CA PHE A 31 23.96 45.92 -32.59
C PHE A 31 23.24 45.73 -33.93
N GLY A 32 23.34 46.78 -34.76
CA GLY A 32 23.64 46.72 -36.20
C GLY A 32 22.71 45.94 -37.14
N LEU A 33 21.78 46.66 -37.77
CA LEU A 33 21.20 46.26 -39.05
C LEU A 33 22.23 46.53 -40.17
N GLY A 34 22.85 45.47 -40.69
CA GLY A 34 23.60 45.48 -41.95
C GLY A 34 22.72 45.00 -43.12
N PRO A 35 22.96 45.46 -44.36
CA PRO A 35 22.20 45.02 -45.53
C PRO A 35 22.59 43.58 -45.90
N VAL A 36 21.61 42.68 -45.80
CA VAL A 36 21.72 41.27 -46.22
C VAL A 36 21.82 41.23 -47.74
N MET A 37 23.02 40.93 -48.25
CA MET A 37 23.20 40.54 -49.65
C MET A 37 22.66 39.12 -49.84
N GLY A 38 21.97 38.91 -50.97
CA GLY A 38 21.19 37.71 -51.25
C GLY A 38 21.97 36.41 -51.10
N GLU A 39 21.59 35.63 -50.10
CA GLU A 39 21.98 34.22 -49.97
C GLU A 39 21.17 33.39 -50.97
N GLU A 40 21.91 32.68 -51.81
CA GLU A 40 21.44 31.54 -52.57
C GLU A 40 20.74 30.56 -51.60
N LYS A 41 19.44 30.30 -51.84
CA LYS A 41 18.67 29.29 -51.11
C LYS A 41 19.22 27.90 -51.39
N VAL A 42 20.26 27.51 -50.66
CA VAL A 42 20.65 26.10 -50.51
C VAL A 42 19.55 25.46 -49.67
N ALA A 43 18.78 24.55 -50.27
CA ALA A 43 17.78 23.78 -49.54
C ALA A 43 18.46 23.11 -48.33
N PRO A 44 17.99 23.34 -47.10
CA PRO A 44 18.60 22.74 -45.92
C PRO A 44 18.60 21.23 -46.12
N ALA A 45 19.79 20.62 -45.99
CA ALA A 45 19.91 19.17 -46.00
C ALA A 45 18.89 18.60 -44.99
N PRO A 46 18.17 17.53 -45.33
CA PRO A 46 17.18 16.97 -44.43
C PRO A 46 17.86 16.70 -43.08
N ASP A 47 17.37 17.39 -42.04
CA ASP A 47 17.87 17.26 -40.68
C ASP A 47 17.94 15.77 -40.35
N LYS A 48 19.16 15.24 -40.26
CA LYS A 48 19.36 13.87 -39.83
C LYS A 48 18.91 13.83 -38.38
N GLN A 49 17.68 13.35 -38.19
CA GLN A 49 17.11 13.13 -36.87
C GLN A 49 18.13 12.31 -36.08
N PRO A 50 18.57 12.79 -34.90
CA PRO A 50 19.58 12.08 -34.12
C PRO A 50 19.07 10.65 -33.87
N PRO A 51 19.96 9.63 -33.93
CA PRO A 51 19.56 8.27 -33.64
C PRO A 51 18.91 8.23 -32.26
N GLY A 52 17.76 7.56 -32.16
CA GLY A 52 17.10 7.35 -30.89
C GLY A 52 17.98 6.54 -29.93
N PRO A 53 17.64 6.52 -28.62
CA PRO A 53 18.39 5.76 -27.64
C PRO A 53 18.45 4.28 -28.02
N SER A 54 19.60 3.65 -27.74
CA SER A 54 19.76 2.20 -27.85
C SER A 54 18.77 1.46 -26.95
N ALA A 55 18.54 0.17 -27.24
CA ALA A 55 17.64 -0.65 -26.43
C ALA A 55 18.10 -0.77 -24.95
N GLU A 56 19.40 -0.69 -24.70
CA GLU A 56 19.97 -0.70 -23.34
C GLU A 56 19.74 0.62 -22.62
N GLU A 57 19.97 1.76 -23.30
CA GLU A 57 19.67 3.09 -22.75
C GLU A 57 18.18 3.25 -22.46
N ALA A 58 17.30 2.77 -23.34
CA ALA A 58 15.86 2.79 -23.12
C ALA A 58 15.46 1.97 -21.89
N LYS A 59 16.07 0.80 -21.66
CA LYS A 59 15.85 -0.02 -20.45
C LYS A 59 16.32 0.70 -19.18
N LEU A 60 17.50 1.31 -19.23
CA LEU A 60 18.06 2.05 -18.09
C LEU A 60 17.22 3.28 -17.73
N LEU A 61 16.75 4.04 -18.73
CA LEU A 61 15.85 5.17 -18.52
C LEU A 61 14.52 4.71 -17.90
N ALA A 62 13.91 3.65 -18.43
CA ALA A 62 12.68 3.10 -17.88
C ALA A 62 12.84 2.59 -16.45
N GLN A 63 14.01 2.03 -16.09
CA GLN A 63 14.31 1.63 -14.72
C GLN A 63 14.42 2.84 -13.79
N ARG A 64 15.18 3.88 -14.18
CA ARG A 64 15.32 5.12 -13.41
C ARG A 64 13.97 5.82 -13.17
N GLU A 65 13.10 5.83 -14.16
CA GLU A 65 11.74 6.37 -14.02
C GLU A 65 10.92 5.59 -12.98
N LYS A 66 11.01 4.25 -12.98
CA LYS A 66 10.35 3.41 -11.98
C LYS A 66 10.90 3.62 -10.58
N ASP A 67 12.21 3.78 -10.45
CA ASP A 67 12.87 4.04 -9.16
C ASP A 67 12.45 5.40 -8.61
N ALA A 68 12.51 6.45 -9.43
CA ALA A 68 12.08 7.79 -9.07
C ALA A 68 10.58 7.85 -8.71
N ALA A 69 9.73 7.13 -9.44
CA ALA A 69 8.30 7.04 -9.13
C ALA A 69 8.05 6.33 -7.79
N PHE A 70 8.79 5.26 -7.49
CA PHE A 70 8.70 4.57 -6.21
C PHE A 70 9.18 5.46 -5.06
N GLU A 71 10.34 6.10 -5.17
CA GLU A 71 10.89 7.00 -4.15
C GLU A 71 9.95 8.18 -3.87
N LYS A 72 9.38 8.79 -4.91
CA LYS A 72 8.37 9.84 -4.78
C LYS A 72 7.15 9.33 -4.02
N THR A 73 6.69 8.12 -4.33
CA THR A 73 5.54 7.48 -3.67
C THR A 73 5.83 7.24 -2.20
N VAL A 74 6.98 6.64 -1.86
CA VAL A 74 7.38 6.40 -0.46
C VAL A 74 7.55 7.71 0.30
N LYS A 75 8.19 8.72 -0.28
CA LYS A 75 8.30 10.04 0.33
C LYS A 75 6.93 10.65 0.63
N SER A 76 5.97 10.47 -0.28
CA SER A 76 4.61 10.98 -0.09
C SER A 76 3.89 10.37 1.11
N ILE A 77 4.24 9.16 1.57
CA ILE A 77 3.67 8.53 2.79
C ILE A 77 3.93 9.36 4.06
N PHE A 78 4.81 10.36 4.02
CA PHE A 78 5.13 11.16 5.21
C PHE A 78 4.87 12.66 5.01
N THR A 79 4.21 13.07 3.93
CA THR A 79 4.13 14.50 3.57
C THR A 79 3.18 15.32 4.41
N ASP A 80 2.16 14.71 5.02
CA ASP A 80 1.03 15.44 5.57
C ASP A 80 1.33 15.90 7.01
N ASP A 81 1.51 14.96 7.93
CA ASP A 81 1.82 15.21 9.34
C ASP A 81 3.16 14.58 9.79
N GLY A 82 3.92 13.99 8.86
CA GLY A 82 5.16 13.27 9.17
C GLY A 82 4.96 11.91 9.84
N ILE A 83 3.73 11.39 9.87
CA ILE A 83 3.37 10.09 10.43
C ILE A 83 2.87 9.19 9.31
N ALA A 84 3.55 8.05 9.07
CA ALA A 84 3.00 7.04 8.17
C ALA A 84 1.83 6.30 8.83
N ASP A 85 0.62 6.40 8.27
CA ASP A 85 -0.54 5.61 8.70
C ASP A 85 -0.57 4.25 8.00
N ILE A 86 -0.12 3.21 8.71
CA ILE A 86 0.00 1.84 8.23
C ILE A 86 -1.12 1.01 8.85
N ARG A 87 -1.96 0.39 8.02
CA ARG A 87 -3.06 -0.47 8.47
C ARG A 87 -2.90 -1.90 7.94
N VAL A 88 -2.87 -2.86 8.86
CA VAL A 88 -2.61 -4.27 8.58
C VAL A 88 -3.82 -5.11 8.95
N THR A 89 -4.47 -5.71 7.96
CA THR A 89 -5.56 -6.66 8.18
C THR A 89 -5.03 -8.08 8.08
N PHE A 90 -5.21 -8.88 9.13
CA PHE A 90 -5.09 -10.33 9.05
C PHE A 90 -6.47 -10.92 8.77
N GLY A 91 -6.68 -11.38 7.54
CA GLY A 91 -7.91 -12.05 7.11
C GLY A 91 -8.06 -13.42 7.74
N TYR A 92 -9.23 -14.04 7.60
CA TYR A 92 -9.51 -15.32 8.23
C TYR A 92 -8.66 -16.40 7.57
N ASP A 93 -7.66 -16.89 8.31
CA ASP A 93 -6.67 -17.81 7.79
C ASP A 93 -6.90 -19.21 8.35
N ASP A 94 -7.67 -20.00 7.62
CA ASP A 94 -7.94 -21.39 7.95
C ASP A 94 -6.87 -22.32 7.37
N THR A 95 -6.65 -23.43 8.06
CA THR A 95 -5.92 -24.59 7.51
C THR A 95 -6.82 -25.41 6.58
N LYS A 96 -6.24 -26.38 5.85
CA LYS A 96 -6.92 -27.20 4.82
C LYS A 96 -8.27 -27.80 5.23
N ASP A 97 -8.49 -28.05 6.52
CA ASP A 97 -9.72 -28.64 7.06
C ASP A 97 -10.56 -27.66 7.89
N ALA A 98 -10.25 -26.36 7.86
CA ALA A 98 -10.90 -25.32 8.67
C ALA A 98 -10.95 -25.60 10.18
N ARG A 99 -10.06 -26.44 10.69
CA ARG A 99 -10.01 -26.81 12.12
C ARG A 99 -9.35 -25.74 12.98
N GLU A 100 -8.41 -25.01 12.39
CA GLU A 100 -7.61 -23.99 13.07
C GLU A 100 -7.68 -22.68 12.29
N ALA A 101 -7.71 -21.58 13.03
CA ALA A 101 -7.59 -20.23 12.51
C ALA A 101 -6.24 -19.66 12.98
N ASN A 102 -5.39 -19.31 12.03
CA ASN A 102 -3.99 -18.94 12.26
C ASN A 102 -3.77 -17.43 12.35
N ASP A 103 -4.74 -16.61 11.94
CA ASP A 103 -4.60 -15.16 11.93
C ASP A 103 -4.31 -14.54 13.31
N PRO A 104 -4.85 -15.04 14.45
CA PRO A 104 -4.43 -14.54 15.76
C PRO A 104 -2.95 -14.82 16.06
N ILE A 105 -2.43 -15.98 15.63
CA ILE A 105 -1.01 -16.36 15.83
C ILE A 105 -0.11 -15.49 14.94
N ARG A 106 -0.50 -15.26 13.69
CA ARG A 106 0.22 -14.39 12.76
C ARG A 106 0.30 -12.96 13.30
N ALA A 107 -0.83 -12.42 13.75
CA ALA A 107 -0.90 -11.08 14.35
C ALA A 107 -0.02 -10.97 15.60
N GLU A 108 -0.04 -11.96 16.49
CA GLU A 108 0.81 -11.98 17.68
C GLU A 108 2.30 -11.95 17.33
N ARG A 109 2.74 -12.81 16.40
CA ARG A 109 4.13 -12.85 15.96
C ARG A 109 4.57 -11.55 15.29
N PHE A 110 3.71 -11.01 14.43
CA PHE A 110 3.93 -9.73 13.79
C PHE A 110 4.14 -8.61 14.82
N MET A 111 3.29 -8.55 15.85
CA MET A 111 3.45 -7.58 16.94
C MET A 111 4.75 -7.76 17.71
N ASN A 112 5.14 -9.01 17.99
CA ASN A 112 6.39 -9.28 18.70
C ASN A 112 7.59 -8.80 17.88
N SER A 113 7.62 -9.04 16.56
CA SER A 113 8.66 -8.50 15.68
C SER A 113 8.67 -6.98 15.62
N LEU A 114 7.51 -6.30 15.66
CA LEU A 114 7.48 -4.84 15.76
C LEU A 114 8.04 -4.35 17.10
N LYS A 115 7.74 -5.03 18.21
CA LYS A 115 8.28 -4.70 19.53
C LYS A 115 9.81 -4.87 19.58
N GLU A 116 10.34 -5.88 18.91
CA GLU A 116 11.79 -6.06 18.73
C GLU A 116 12.45 -4.91 17.95
N LEU A 117 11.71 -4.28 17.03
CA LEU A 117 12.12 -3.04 16.34
C LEU A 117 11.92 -1.77 17.19
N GLY A 118 11.49 -1.90 18.45
CA GLY A 118 11.29 -0.79 19.38
C GLY A 118 9.92 -0.11 19.28
N PHE A 119 8.95 -0.71 18.60
CA PHE A 119 7.58 -0.18 18.58
C PHE A 119 6.92 -0.34 19.95
N GLN A 120 6.12 0.66 20.31
CA GLN A 120 5.34 0.69 21.56
C GLN A 120 3.85 0.53 21.25
N GLU A 121 3.19 -0.36 21.99
CA GLU A 121 1.75 -0.59 21.88
C GLU A 121 0.98 0.45 22.69
N HIS A 122 -0.11 0.96 22.13
CA HIS A 122 -0.98 1.95 22.75
C HIS A 122 -2.42 1.44 22.79
N PRO A 123 -3.17 1.74 23.86
CA PRO A 123 -4.61 1.51 23.86
C PRO A 123 -5.28 2.37 22.79
N ALA A 124 -6.33 1.84 22.16
CA ALA A 124 -7.14 2.61 21.23
C ALA A 124 -7.91 3.70 21.99
N SER A 125 -7.75 4.95 21.58
CA SER A 125 -8.66 6.02 21.99
C SER A 125 -9.95 5.96 21.17
N GLU A 126 -11.04 6.58 21.64
CA GLU A 126 -12.29 6.68 20.88
C GLU A 126 -12.08 7.33 19.50
N ALA A 127 -11.25 8.37 19.44
CA ALA A 127 -10.92 9.06 18.19
C ALA A 127 -10.15 8.15 17.21
N ALA A 128 -9.20 7.37 17.73
CA ALA A 128 -8.47 6.39 16.92
C ALA A 128 -9.41 5.30 16.40
N ALA A 129 -10.22 4.70 17.29
CA ALA A 129 -11.18 3.66 16.94
C ALA A 129 -12.18 4.13 15.86
N LYS A 130 -12.72 5.35 16.00
CA LYS A 130 -13.60 5.98 15.00
C LYS A 130 -12.91 6.17 13.63
N THR A 131 -11.65 6.59 13.63
CA THR A 131 -10.85 6.74 12.40
C THR A 131 -10.57 5.40 11.73
N LEU A 132 -10.38 4.36 12.54
CA LEU A 132 -10.18 2.99 12.10
C LEU A 132 -11.50 2.29 11.74
N GLY A 133 -12.67 2.88 12.06
CA GLY A 133 -13.99 2.34 11.75
C GLY A 133 -14.39 1.14 12.58
N VAL A 134 -13.89 1.05 13.81
CA VAL A 134 -14.14 -0.08 14.72
C VAL A 134 -14.51 0.41 16.13
N PRO A 135 -15.16 -0.43 16.96
CA PRO A 135 -15.38 -0.12 18.36
C PRO A 135 -14.05 0.06 19.13
N VAL A 136 -14.05 0.89 20.17
CA VAL A 136 -12.84 1.15 20.98
C VAL A 136 -12.41 -0.08 21.76
N GLU A 137 -13.39 -0.92 22.11
CA GLU A 137 -13.27 -2.18 22.83
C GLU A 137 -13.04 -3.40 21.92
N ALA A 138 -12.79 -3.20 20.62
CA ALA A 138 -12.49 -4.28 19.69
C ALA A 138 -11.25 -5.08 20.19
N PRO A 139 -11.40 -6.33 20.67
CA PRO A 139 -10.35 -7.07 21.35
C PRO A 139 -9.23 -7.53 20.41
N ASN A 140 -9.49 -7.48 19.11
CA ASN A 140 -8.62 -7.82 17.99
C ASN A 140 -7.94 -6.60 17.36
N LEU A 141 -8.18 -5.38 17.86
CA LEU A 141 -7.49 -4.18 17.42
C LEU A 141 -6.21 -3.96 18.23
N ARG A 142 -5.10 -3.65 17.55
CA ARG A 142 -3.85 -3.22 18.19
C ARG A 142 -3.26 -2.03 17.45
N ILE A 143 -2.73 -1.07 18.20
CA ILE A 143 -2.08 0.13 17.65
C ILE A 143 -0.68 0.19 18.22
N LEU A 144 0.32 0.22 17.34
CA LEU A 144 1.72 0.34 17.69
C LEU A 144 2.33 1.57 17.04
N THR A 145 3.24 2.26 17.72
CA THR A 145 3.99 3.38 17.15
C THR A 145 5.48 3.14 17.25
N GLY A 146 6.22 3.54 16.22
CA GLY A 146 7.68 3.54 16.19
C GLY A 146 8.21 4.79 15.49
N GLN A 147 9.53 4.92 15.44
CA GLN A 147 10.22 5.97 14.68
C GLN A 147 11.16 5.33 13.68
N THR A 148 11.17 5.82 12.45
CA THR A 148 12.16 5.47 11.43
C THR A 148 13.57 5.86 11.88
N LYS A 149 14.61 5.32 11.21
CA LYS A 149 16.00 5.74 11.41
C LYS A 149 16.24 7.25 11.17
N LYS A 150 15.32 7.92 10.46
CA LYS A 150 15.35 9.36 10.16
C LYS A 150 14.47 10.20 11.11
N GLY A 151 13.86 9.59 12.13
CA GLY A 151 13.03 10.28 13.13
C GLY A 151 11.58 10.54 12.71
N GLN A 152 11.15 10.11 11.52
CA GLN A 152 9.73 10.16 11.11
C GLN A 152 8.93 9.11 11.88
N MET A 153 7.67 9.38 12.19
CA MET A 153 6.82 8.48 12.96
C MET A 153 6.17 7.41 12.07
N LEU A 154 6.04 6.20 12.59
CA LEU A 154 5.25 5.12 12.00
C LEU A 154 4.13 4.77 12.97
N ARG A 155 2.87 4.77 12.50
CA ARG A 155 1.71 4.28 13.26
C ARG A 155 1.17 3.04 12.56
N VAL A 156 1.29 1.90 13.20
CA VAL A 156 0.81 0.61 12.70
C VAL A 156 -0.44 0.22 13.49
N ALA A 157 -1.60 0.35 12.86
CA ALA A 157 -2.84 -0.25 13.35
C ALA A 157 -3.01 -1.62 12.70
N LEU A 158 -3.36 -2.64 13.48
CA LEU A 158 -3.65 -3.96 12.94
C LEU A 158 -4.90 -4.56 13.54
N MET A 159 -5.56 -5.39 12.74
CA MET A 159 -6.75 -6.12 13.13
C MET A 159 -6.74 -7.53 12.53
N TRP A 160 -7.06 -8.53 13.35
CA TRP A 160 -7.28 -9.90 12.88
C TRP A 160 -8.76 -10.28 12.97
N SER A 161 -9.19 -11.23 12.16
CA SER A 161 -10.61 -11.52 11.97
C SER A 161 -11.18 -12.62 12.86
N ALA A 162 -10.36 -13.58 13.27
CA ALA A 162 -10.82 -14.75 14.01
C ALA A 162 -11.09 -14.44 15.49
N LEU A 163 -12.22 -14.96 15.98
CA LEU A 163 -12.63 -14.94 17.38
C LEU A 163 -11.68 -15.74 18.26
N SER A 164 -11.18 -16.86 17.75
CA SER A 164 -10.27 -17.74 18.47
C SER A 164 -9.39 -18.52 17.48
N ARG A 165 -8.37 -19.23 18.00
CA ARG A 165 -7.55 -20.14 17.20
C ARG A 165 -8.30 -21.41 16.76
N SER A 166 -9.47 -21.70 17.33
CA SER A 166 -10.25 -22.89 16.98
C SER A 166 -11.23 -22.57 15.86
N GLY A 167 -10.94 -23.07 14.65
CA GLY A 167 -11.85 -22.96 13.51
C GLY A 167 -13.21 -23.60 13.82
N THR A 168 -13.23 -24.78 14.45
CA THR A 168 -14.46 -25.45 14.90
C THR A 168 -15.31 -24.58 15.84
N LYS A 169 -14.69 -23.86 16.79
CA LYS A 169 -15.43 -22.91 17.64
C LYS A 169 -15.97 -21.74 16.83
N ASN A 170 -15.14 -21.18 15.95
CA ASN A 170 -15.47 -20.02 15.14
C ASN A 170 -16.60 -20.29 14.14
N ILE A 171 -16.74 -21.51 13.61
CA ILE A 171 -17.84 -21.91 12.70
C ILE A 171 -18.99 -22.63 13.39
N GLY A 172 -18.86 -22.95 14.67
CA GLY A 172 -19.84 -23.67 15.47
C GLY A 172 -20.47 -22.76 16.53
N VAL A 173 -20.27 -23.11 17.80
CA VAL A 173 -20.89 -22.43 18.95
C VAL A 173 -20.57 -20.92 19.03
N GLY A 174 -19.43 -20.49 18.48
CA GLY A 174 -18.99 -19.09 18.46
C GLY A 174 -19.33 -18.34 17.17
N TYR A 175 -20.09 -18.93 16.24
CA TYR A 175 -20.27 -18.36 14.90
C TYR A 175 -20.87 -16.96 14.90
N LYS A 176 -21.85 -16.69 15.76
CA LYS A 176 -22.46 -15.34 15.86
C LYS A 176 -21.41 -14.28 16.25
N ASP A 177 -20.58 -14.58 17.24
CA ASP A 177 -19.52 -13.66 17.68
C ASP A 177 -18.40 -13.56 16.64
N GLN A 178 -18.10 -14.65 15.93
CA GLN A 178 -17.16 -14.64 14.81
C GLN A 178 -17.64 -13.71 13.69
N LEU A 179 -18.94 -13.70 13.35
CA LEU A 179 -19.47 -12.78 12.35
C LEU A 179 -19.25 -11.32 12.74
N LEU A 180 -19.50 -10.97 14.00
CA LEU A 180 -19.21 -9.62 14.51
C LEU A 180 -17.74 -9.26 14.35
N ARG A 181 -16.81 -10.16 14.69
CA ARG A 181 -15.36 -9.92 14.49
C ARG A 181 -14.97 -9.78 13.02
N SER A 182 -15.63 -10.55 12.16
CA SER A 182 -15.40 -10.54 10.72
C SER A 182 -15.88 -9.22 10.09
N ASP A 183 -17.03 -8.71 10.56
CA ASP A 183 -17.61 -7.42 10.17
C ASP A 183 -16.69 -6.27 10.61
N GLU A 184 -16.25 -6.27 11.87
CA GLU A 184 -15.32 -5.26 12.39
C GLU A 184 -14.01 -5.23 11.59
N ALA A 185 -13.41 -6.40 11.31
CA ALA A 185 -12.20 -6.50 10.50
C ALA A 185 -12.42 -6.04 9.04
N MET A 186 -13.60 -6.31 8.47
CA MET A 186 -13.97 -5.83 7.14
C MET A 186 -14.12 -4.31 7.12
N ASP A 187 -14.74 -3.71 8.14
CA ASP A 187 -14.90 -2.27 8.25
C ASP A 187 -13.57 -1.55 8.48
N PHE A 188 -12.68 -2.12 9.30
CA PHE A 188 -11.29 -1.69 9.40
C PHE A 188 -10.58 -1.70 8.03
N THR A 189 -10.78 -2.75 7.24
CA THR A 189 -10.18 -2.91 5.91
C THR A 189 -10.73 -1.90 4.90
N LYS A 190 -12.05 -1.67 4.90
CA LYS A 190 -12.69 -0.63 4.09
C LYS A 190 -12.15 0.77 4.42
N LYS A 191 -11.93 1.04 5.71
CA LYS A 191 -11.30 2.27 6.18
C LYS A 191 -9.85 2.39 5.74
N ALA A 192 -9.08 1.31 5.82
CA ALA A 192 -7.72 1.27 5.27
C ALA A 192 -7.69 1.59 3.76
N CYS A 193 -8.60 1.01 2.98
CA CYS A 193 -8.71 1.28 1.55
C CYS A 193 -8.99 2.76 1.22
N ALA A 194 -9.68 3.47 2.11
CA ALA A 194 -10.15 4.83 1.89
C ALA A 194 -9.25 5.91 2.48
N GLU A 195 -8.45 5.57 3.49
CA GLU A 195 -7.83 6.58 4.36
C GLU A 195 -6.39 6.25 4.77
N ALA A 196 -5.94 4.98 4.67
CA ALA A 196 -4.56 4.65 5.03
C ALA A 196 -3.59 5.09 3.94
N GLU A 197 -2.35 5.38 4.34
CA GLU A 197 -1.26 5.63 3.40
C GLU A 197 -0.60 4.33 2.96
N VAL A 198 -0.55 3.37 3.89
CA VAL A 198 -0.08 2.01 3.64
C VAL A 198 -1.14 1.01 4.09
N MET A 199 -1.55 0.15 3.17
CA MET A 199 -2.48 -0.95 3.46
C MET A 199 -1.78 -2.28 3.22
N ILE A 200 -1.85 -3.18 4.21
CA ILE A 200 -1.31 -4.54 4.09
C ILE A 200 -2.42 -5.53 4.44
N TYR A 201 -2.71 -6.45 3.53
CA TYR A 201 -3.59 -7.58 3.80
C TYR A 201 -2.77 -8.87 3.87
N VAL A 202 -2.92 -9.60 4.98
CA VAL A 202 -2.33 -10.91 5.23
C VAL A 202 -3.44 -11.95 5.37
N GLY A 203 -3.55 -12.88 4.43
CA GLY A 203 -4.59 -13.90 4.45
C GLY A 203 -4.83 -14.55 3.09
N HIS A 204 -5.90 -15.33 2.97
CA HIS A 204 -6.19 -16.09 1.76
C HIS A 204 -6.73 -15.22 0.62
N SER A 205 -6.30 -15.52 -0.61
CA SER A 205 -6.91 -14.92 -1.82
C SER A 205 -8.18 -15.63 -2.28
N ARG A 206 -8.41 -16.88 -1.84
CA ARG A 206 -9.57 -17.71 -2.21
C ARG A 206 -9.83 -17.76 -3.72
N SER A 207 -8.79 -18.01 -4.51
CA SER A 207 -8.87 -17.98 -5.98
C SER A 207 -9.41 -16.65 -6.56
N GLY A 208 -9.03 -15.54 -5.96
CA GLY A 208 -9.43 -14.19 -6.38
C GLY A 208 -10.72 -13.67 -5.75
N GLY A 209 -11.29 -14.37 -4.76
CA GLY A 209 -12.46 -13.87 -4.03
C GLY A 209 -12.17 -12.98 -2.84
N GLY A 210 -10.91 -12.94 -2.38
CA GLY A 210 -10.47 -12.16 -1.23
C GLY A 210 -10.49 -10.62 -1.42
N PRO A 211 -10.21 -9.85 -0.34
CA PRO A 211 -9.74 -10.32 0.94
C PRO A 211 -10.91 -10.89 1.72
N ASP A 212 -10.64 -11.91 2.50
CA ASP A 212 -11.67 -12.61 3.27
C ASP A 212 -11.40 -12.41 4.75
N THR A 213 -12.35 -11.80 5.46
CA THR A 213 -12.36 -11.67 6.92
C THR A 213 -13.36 -12.62 7.56
N TYR A 214 -14.14 -13.37 6.77
CA TYR A 214 -15.13 -14.30 7.27
C TYR A 214 -14.56 -15.72 7.24
N PRO A 215 -15.09 -16.64 8.07
CA PRO A 215 -14.85 -18.06 7.86
C PRO A 215 -15.17 -18.48 6.42
N PRO A 216 -14.45 -19.46 5.86
CA PRO A 216 -14.65 -19.84 4.48
C PRO A 216 -16.07 -20.32 4.22
N GLU A 217 -16.64 -19.93 3.07
CA GLU A 217 -17.77 -20.67 2.53
C GLU A 217 -17.34 -22.10 2.27
N THR A 218 -18.11 -23.07 2.77
CA THR A 218 -17.76 -24.49 2.65
C THR A 218 -18.83 -25.29 1.92
N ARG A 219 -18.38 -26.34 1.24
CA ARG A 219 -19.25 -27.37 0.65
C ARG A 219 -18.97 -28.72 1.30
N PRO A 220 -19.99 -29.59 1.42
CA PRO A 220 -19.78 -30.95 1.88
C PRO A 220 -18.72 -31.65 1.00
N ALA A 221 -17.74 -32.30 1.62
CA ALA A 221 -16.77 -33.14 0.90
C ALA A 221 -16.97 -34.62 1.23
N ALA A 222 -16.49 -35.49 0.34
CA ALA A 222 -16.47 -36.93 0.57
C ALA A 222 -15.61 -37.23 1.82
N GLY A 223 -16.20 -37.86 2.83
CA GLY A 223 -15.55 -38.14 4.12
C GLY A 223 -15.95 -37.23 5.28
N GLY A 224 -16.93 -36.33 5.09
CA GLY A 224 -17.54 -35.56 6.20
C GLY A 224 -16.73 -34.36 6.68
N VAL A 225 -15.56 -34.08 6.08
CA VAL A 225 -14.79 -32.85 6.32
C VAL A 225 -15.22 -31.82 5.27
N SER A 226 -15.83 -30.73 5.70
CA SER A 226 -16.19 -29.63 4.79
C SER A 226 -14.94 -29.03 4.14
N SER A 227 -15.02 -28.72 2.84
CA SER A 227 -13.93 -28.08 2.09
C SER A 227 -14.33 -26.68 1.65
N THR A 228 -13.37 -25.76 1.53
CA THR A 228 -13.64 -24.41 1.00
C THR A 228 -14.29 -24.50 -0.40
N ASP A 229 -15.40 -23.78 -0.61
CA ASP A 229 -16.06 -23.66 -1.91
C ASP A 229 -15.41 -22.58 -2.77
N PHE A 230 -14.30 -22.93 -3.44
CA PHE A 230 -13.63 -22.00 -4.36
C PHE A 230 -14.51 -21.55 -5.55
N SER A 231 -15.57 -22.28 -5.90
CA SER A 231 -16.50 -21.86 -6.95
C SER A 231 -17.33 -20.67 -6.51
N TYR A 232 -17.77 -20.64 -5.26
CA TYR A 232 -18.43 -19.47 -4.66
C TYR A 232 -17.53 -18.22 -4.78
N TYR A 233 -16.27 -18.31 -4.38
CA TYR A 233 -15.35 -17.17 -4.38
C TYR A 233 -15.03 -16.65 -5.78
N LYS A 234 -14.81 -17.55 -6.75
CA LYS A 234 -14.58 -17.18 -8.15
C LYS A 234 -15.76 -16.42 -8.75
N LYS A 235 -16.99 -16.84 -8.39
CA LYS A 235 -18.24 -16.26 -8.90
C LYS A 235 -18.59 -14.95 -8.21
N ASN A 236 -18.61 -14.93 -6.88
CA ASN A 236 -19.15 -13.81 -6.11
C ASN A 236 -18.11 -12.74 -5.80
N ARG A 237 -16.82 -13.09 -5.71
CA ARG A 237 -15.73 -12.17 -5.42
C ARG A 237 -16.03 -11.20 -4.26
N PRO A 238 -16.46 -11.71 -3.10
CA PRO A 238 -17.05 -10.89 -2.03
C PRO A 238 -16.12 -9.76 -1.57
N GLY A 239 -14.83 -10.05 -1.44
CA GLY A 239 -13.85 -9.06 -1.01
C GLY A 239 -13.68 -7.89 -1.99
N MET A 240 -13.61 -8.17 -3.29
CA MET A 240 -13.53 -7.13 -4.32
C MET A 240 -14.80 -6.29 -4.39
N GLN A 241 -15.97 -6.91 -4.20
CA GLN A 241 -17.26 -6.20 -4.17
C GLN A 241 -17.34 -5.27 -2.96
N ALA A 242 -16.90 -5.73 -1.79
CA ALA A 242 -16.90 -4.95 -0.56
C ALA A 242 -15.94 -3.75 -0.61
N LEU A 243 -14.74 -3.93 -1.15
CA LEU A 243 -13.68 -2.91 -1.12
C LEU A 243 -13.66 -1.99 -2.35
N GLY A 244 -14.15 -2.44 -3.50
CA GLY A 244 -14.13 -1.67 -4.75
C GLY A 244 -14.68 -0.25 -4.64
N PRO A 245 -15.83 -0.01 -3.96
CA PRO A 245 -16.35 1.34 -3.77
C PRO A 245 -15.39 2.27 -3.00
N TYR A 246 -14.65 1.75 -2.02
CA TYR A 246 -13.74 2.53 -1.18
C TYR A 246 -12.48 2.90 -1.96
N LEU A 247 -11.88 1.93 -2.66
CA LEU A 247 -10.70 2.17 -3.49
C LEU A 247 -11.00 3.07 -4.70
N ARG A 248 -12.18 2.96 -5.34
CA ARG A 248 -12.48 3.74 -6.56
C ARG A 248 -12.94 5.16 -6.28
N LYS A 249 -13.81 5.38 -5.29
CA LYS A 249 -14.51 6.66 -5.12
C LYS A 249 -13.73 7.71 -4.32
N ARG A 250 -12.82 7.30 -3.45
CA ARG A 250 -12.09 8.22 -2.56
C ARG A 250 -10.81 8.69 -3.22
N GLU A 251 -10.51 9.99 -3.14
CA GLU A 251 -9.23 10.49 -3.66
C GLU A 251 -8.07 10.06 -2.76
N ALA A 252 -8.27 10.11 -1.44
CA ALA A 252 -7.40 9.47 -0.48
C ALA A 252 -7.45 7.95 -0.69
N THR A 253 -6.33 7.37 -1.07
CA THR A 253 -6.13 5.91 -1.16
C THR A 253 -4.70 5.56 -0.79
N PRO A 254 -4.41 4.28 -0.47
CA PRO A 254 -3.05 3.87 -0.15
C PRO A 254 -2.05 4.21 -1.26
N LYS A 255 -0.95 4.81 -0.84
CA LYS A 255 0.24 5.06 -1.67
C LYS A 255 1.04 3.77 -1.83
N LEU A 256 0.99 2.89 -0.82
CA LEU A 256 1.52 1.53 -0.87
C LEU A 256 0.45 0.51 -0.44
N LEU A 257 0.24 -0.51 -1.26
CA LEU A 257 -0.68 -1.61 -0.97
C LEU A 257 0.07 -2.95 -1.10
N SER A 258 -0.12 -3.84 -0.12
CA SER A 258 0.36 -5.21 -0.18
C SER A 258 -0.77 -6.20 0.05
N TRP A 259 -0.74 -7.31 -0.69
CA TRP A 259 -1.73 -8.37 -0.60
C TRP A 259 -1.09 -9.74 -0.67
N THR A 260 -0.98 -10.41 0.48
CA THR A 260 -0.05 -11.55 0.61
C THR A 260 -0.67 -12.92 0.37
N GLY A 261 -1.96 -12.97 0.02
CA GLY A 261 -2.61 -14.22 -0.35
C GLY A 261 -2.09 -14.82 -1.66
N CYS A 262 -2.21 -16.14 -1.79
CA CYS A 262 -1.73 -16.92 -2.93
C CYS A 262 -2.19 -16.40 -4.29
N LEU A 263 -1.26 -16.32 -5.26
CA LEU A 263 -1.51 -15.88 -6.64
C LEU A 263 -2.23 -14.52 -6.72
N SER A 264 -1.95 -13.60 -5.79
CA SER A 264 -2.65 -12.32 -5.75
C SER A 264 -2.32 -11.41 -6.95
N ASP A 265 -1.16 -11.57 -7.58
CA ASP A 265 -0.80 -10.87 -8.82
C ASP A 265 -1.74 -11.25 -9.97
N GLU A 266 -1.97 -12.56 -10.15
CA GLU A 266 -2.86 -13.07 -11.20
C GLU A 266 -4.31 -12.61 -10.97
N HIS A 267 -4.76 -12.62 -9.72
CA HIS A 267 -6.16 -12.37 -9.39
C HIS A 267 -6.52 -10.88 -9.30
N PHE A 268 -5.63 -10.03 -8.78
CA PHE A 268 -6.02 -8.68 -8.35
C PHE A 268 -5.28 -7.55 -9.06
N ARG A 269 -4.16 -7.80 -9.76
CA ARG A 269 -3.36 -6.71 -10.37
C ARG A 269 -4.17 -5.81 -11.30
N SER A 270 -4.92 -6.40 -12.25
CA SER A 270 -5.72 -5.61 -13.20
C SER A 270 -6.83 -4.84 -12.50
N TRP A 271 -7.45 -5.44 -11.48
CA TRP A 271 -8.48 -4.79 -10.69
C TRP A 271 -7.92 -3.61 -9.88
N PHE A 272 -6.75 -3.74 -9.28
CA PHE A 272 -6.07 -2.61 -8.62
C PHE A 272 -5.72 -1.51 -9.63
N ALA A 273 -5.22 -1.87 -10.82
CA ALA A 273 -4.93 -0.89 -11.86
C ALA A 273 -6.19 -0.08 -12.22
N GLU A 274 -7.34 -0.73 -12.38
CA GLU A 274 -8.63 -0.04 -12.60
C GLU A 274 -9.04 0.85 -11.41
N CYS A 275 -8.82 0.39 -10.18
CA CYS A 275 -9.16 1.16 -8.99
C CYS A 275 -8.31 2.42 -8.85
N PHE A 276 -7.04 2.37 -9.24
CA PHE A 276 -6.08 3.46 -9.04
C PHE A 276 -5.85 4.34 -10.29
N ALA A 277 -6.31 3.93 -11.47
CA ALA A 277 -6.09 4.66 -12.74
C ALA A 277 -6.54 6.14 -12.72
N LYS A 278 -7.47 6.51 -11.84
CA LYS A 278 -8.03 7.87 -11.74
C LYS A 278 -7.48 8.70 -10.56
N LYS A 279 -6.53 8.17 -9.78
CA LYS A 279 -5.99 8.87 -8.60
C LYS A 279 -4.97 9.91 -9.00
N SER A 280 -4.85 10.99 -8.25
CA SER A 280 -3.81 12.01 -8.44
C SER A 280 -2.38 11.53 -8.15
N HIS A 281 -2.23 10.33 -7.57
CA HIS A 281 -0.95 9.74 -7.20
C HIS A 281 -0.75 8.35 -7.80
N HIS A 282 0.51 7.95 -7.93
CA HIS A 282 0.88 6.57 -8.19
C HIS A 282 0.63 5.72 -6.95
N THR A 283 0.43 4.42 -7.15
CA THR A 283 0.35 3.43 -6.05
C THR A 283 1.36 2.33 -6.28
N ALA A 284 2.20 2.08 -5.28
CA ALA A 284 3.07 0.91 -5.23
C ALA A 284 2.25 -0.29 -4.76
N VAL A 285 2.25 -1.38 -5.52
CA VAL A 285 1.48 -2.59 -5.23
C VAL A 285 2.41 -3.81 -5.14
N ILE A 286 2.34 -4.52 -4.02
CA ILE A 286 3.12 -5.74 -3.75
C ILE A 286 2.18 -6.94 -3.70
N LEU A 287 2.35 -7.87 -4.64
CA LEU A 287 1.47 -9.05 -4.79
C LEU A 287 2.30 -10.31 -4.90
N SER A 288 1.72 -11.44 -4.47
CA SER A 288 2.32 -12.76 -4.64
C SER A 288 2.11 -13.27 -6.07
N THR A 289 3.13 -13.90 -6.63
CA THR A 289 3.11 -14.48 -7.99
C THR A 289 2.90 -16.00 -7.98
N ARG A 290 2.96 -16.62 -6.79
CA ARG A 290 2.81 -18.07 -6.58
C ARG A 290 1.98 -18.38 -5.35
N LEU A 291 1.85 -19.66 -5.04
CA LEU A 291 1.33 -20.12 -3.75
C LEU A 291 2.38 -19.83 -2.66
N THR A 292 1.99 -19.07 -1.65
CA THR A 292 2.89 -18.56 -0.59
C THR A 292 2.74 -19.29 0.75
N SER A 293 1.76 -20.21 0.86
CA SER A 293 1.37 -20.87 2.10
C SER A 293 1.31 -22.41 2.00
N TYR A 294 2.01 -23.01 1.03
CA TYR A 294 1.87 -24.45 0.75
C TYR A 294 2.98 -25.31 1.35
N THR A 295 2.86 -25.64 2.63
CA THR A 295 3.19 -26.99 3.15
C THR A 295 1.93 -27.57 3.82
N PRO A 296 1.00 -28.18 3.05
CA PRO A 296 -0.30 -28.63 3.57
C PRO A 296 -0.23 -29.81 4.55
N TRP A 297 0.98 -30.19 4.99
CA TRP A 297 1.26 -31.32 5.88
C TRP A 297 1.84 -30.85 7.23
N GLU A 298 2.22 -29.58 7.37
CA GLU A 298 2.85 -29.07 8.58
C GLU A 298 1.87 -28.13 9.30
N ASN A 299 1.21 -28.67 10.34
CA ASN A 299 0.20 -27.98 11.16
C ASN A 299 0.76 -26.84 12.04
N ALA A 300 1.94 -26.30 11.73
CA ALA A 300 2.51 -25.18 12.46
C ALA A 300 2.68 -24.03 11.49
N VAL A 301 2.14 -22.85 11.84
CA VAL A 301 2.68 -21.59 11.32
C VAL A 301 4.17 -21.63 11.68
N GLN A 302 5.04 -22.00 10.74
CA GLN A 302 6.48 -22.04 10.99
C GLN A 302 7.00 -20.61 11.09
N GLY A 303 8.26 -20.43 11.50
CA GLY A 303 8.92 -19.12 11.45
C GLY A 303 9.05 -18.53 10.03
N PHE A 304 8.57 -19.24 9.00
CA PHE A 304 8.76 -18.96 7.57
C PHE A 304 7.45 -18.66 6.83
N ASP A 305 6.44 -18.12 7.53
CA ASP A 305 5.23 -17.63 6.87
C ASP A 305 5.56 -16.43 5.96
N GLU A 306 5.69 -16.69 4.65
CA GLU A 306 6.11 -15.69 3.66
C GLU A 306 5.22 -14.46 3.68
N GLY A 307 3.90 -14.63 3.87
CA GLY A 307 2.97 -13.50 3.88
C GLY A 307 3.16 -12.59 5.09
N ASN A 308 3.41 -13.16 6.26
CA ASN A 308 3.71 -12.38 7.46
C ASN A 308 5.11 -11.74 7.39
N MET A 309 6.10 -12.45 6.85
CA MET A 309 7.45 -11.92 6.64
C MET A 309 7.45 -10.74 5.67
N VAL A 310 6.66 -10.80 4.60
CA VAL A 310 6.53 -9.66 3.66
C VAL A 310 5.88 -8.44 4.31
N ALA A 311 4.86 -8.64 5.15
CA ALA A 311 4.26 -7.55 5.90
C ALA A 311 5.31 -6.84 6.78
N LEU A 312 6.17 -7.61 7.47
CA LEU A 312 7.27 -7.08 8.27
C LEU A 312 8.37 -6.42 7.41
N ALA A 313 8.73 -7.03 6.28
CA ALA A 313 9.74 -6.50 5.37
C ALA A 313 9.36 -5.12 4.81
N ILE A 314 8.08 -4.91 4.50
CA ILE A 314 7.56 -3.60 4.07
C ILE A 314 7.73 -2.56 5.17
N ILE A 315 7.35 -2.88 6.42
CA ILE A 315 7.50 -1.95 7.55
C ILE A 315 8.98 -1.68 7.82
N HIS A 316 9.84 -2.71 7.75
CA HIS A 316 11.27 -2.55 7.93
C HIS A 316 11.88 -1.67 6.84
N ALA A 317 11.48 -1.83 5.58
CA ALA A 317 11.91 -0.97 4.49
C ALA A 317 11.50 0.50 4.70
N LEU A 318 10.27 0.75 5.18
CA LEU A 318 9.83 2.10 5.55
C LEU A 318 10.59 2.66 6.76
N TYR A 319 10.85 1.81 7.77
CA TYR A 319 11.65 2.15 8.95
C TYR A 319 13.08 2.57 8.59
N GLU A 320 13.70 1.91 7.60
CA GLU A 320 15.04 2.24 7.12
C GLU A 320 15.06 3.38 6.09
N GLY A 321 13.92 3.68 5.47
CA GLY A 321 13.82 4.60 4.34
C GLY A 321 14.47 4.02 3.09
N SER A 322 14.24 2.73 2.84
CA SER A 322 14.81 1.97 1.72
C SER A 322 14.37 2.50 0.36
N ASN A 323 15.27 2.40 -0.63
CA ASN A 323 14.94 2.62 -2.03
C ASN A 323 14.23 1.39 -2.64
N ARG A 324 13.94 1.44 -3.95
CA ARG A 324 13.21 0.35 -4.65
C ARG A 324 13.98 -0.96 -4.63
N GLU A 325 15.27 -0.93 -4.97
CA GLU A 325 16.14 -2.11 -5.04
C GLU A 325 16.25 -2.80 -3.67
N GLU A 326 16.44 -2.03 -2.61
CA GLU A 326 16.52 -2.51 -1.23
C GLU A 326 15.19 -3.13 -0.78
N MET A 327 14.04 -2.53 -1.15
CA MET A 327 12.72 -3.11 -0.91
C MET A 327 12.57 -4.46 -1.62
N GLU A 328 12.90 -4.53 -2.92
CA GLU A 328 12.82 -5.77 -3.70
C GLU A 328 13.76 -6.86 -3.15
N ALA A 329 14.95 -6.49 -2.69
CA ALA A 329 15.88 -7.41 -2.03
C ALA A 329 15.30 -7.98 -0.73
N LYS A 330 14.65 -7.15 0.11
CA LYS A 330 13.96 -7.62 1.33
C LYS A 330 12.80 -8.54 1.01
N LEU A 331 12.01 -8.23 -0.02
CA LEU A 331 10.92 -9.11 -0.47
C LEU A 331 11.44 -10.48 -0.93
N ARG A 332 12.56 -10.52 -1.67
CA ARG A 332 13.22 -11.78 -2.06
C ARG A 332 13.74 -12.58 -0.87
N ALA A 333 14.21 -11.91 0.18
CA ALA A 333 14.65 -12.57 1.41
C ALA A 333 13.49 -13.22 2.19
N CYS A 334 12.24 -12.84 1.92
CA CYS A 334 11.06 -13.51 2.48
C CYS A 334 10.70 -14.81 1.75
N GLU A 335 11.36 -15.16 0.65
CA GLU A 335 11.05 -16.38 -0.10
C GLU A 335 11.68 -17.60 0.56
N MET A 336 10.89 -18.67 0.74
CA MET A 336 11.37 -19.99 1.14
C MET A 336 12.43 -20.47 0.15
N ASP A 337 13.61 -20.81 0.66
CA ASP A 337 14.75 -21.20 -0.17
C ASP A 337 14.43 -22.38 -1.10
N GLN A 338 13.57 -23.33 -0.68
CA GLN A 338 13.21 -24.49 -1.51
C GLN A 338 12.29 -24.14 -2.69
N LEU A 339 11.60 -23.00 -2.64
CA LEU A 339 10.61 -22.55 -3.64
C LEU A 339 11.08 -21.30 -4.40
N ARG A 340 12.31 -20.84 -4.16
CA ARG A 340 12.87 -19.65 -4.78
C ARG A 340 13.15 -19.91 -6.26
N ASP A 341 12.54 -19.10 -7.12
CA ASP A 341 12.80 -19.03 -8.55
C ASP A 341 13.35 -17.63 -8.86
N TYR A 342 14.63 -17.56 -9.25
CA TYR A 342 15.31 -16.28 -9.50
C TYR A 342 14.66 -15.47 -10.63
N ASP A 343 14.09 -16.17 -11.62
CA ASP A 343 13.43 -15.57 -12.78
C ASP A 343 11.97 -15.20 -12.47
N LYS A 344 11.38 -15.79 -11.42
CA LYS A 344 9.99 -15.59 -11.01
C LYS A 344 9.91 -15.34 -9.50
N PRO A 345 10.24 -14.11 -9.04
CA PRO A 345 10.17 -13.78 -7.63
C PRO A 345 8.76 -14.03 -7.10
N ALA A 346 8.66 -14.57 -5.89
CA ALA A 346 7.38 -14.87 -5.25
C ALA A 346 6.58 -13.59 -4.99
N TRP A 347 7.27 -12.45 -4.88
CA TRP A 347 6.72 -11.15 -4.55
C TRP A 347 7.07 -10.12 -5.63
N ARG A 348 6.05 -9.49 -6.21
CA ARG A 348 6.23 -8.49 -7.26
C ARG A 348 5.82 -7.12 -6.78
N LEU A 349 6.77 -6.18 -6.79
CA LEU A 349 6.53 -4.75 -6.63
C LEU A 349 6.23 -4.09 -7.98
N THR A 350 5.00 -3.61 -8.16
CA THR A 350 4.55 -2.92 -9.37
C THR A 350 4.13 -1.49 -9.05
N MET A 351 4.54 -0.53 -9.87
CA MET A 351 3.98 0.83 -9.81
C MET A 351 2.74 0.89 -10.69
N LEU A 352 1.60 1.20 -10.10
CA LEU A 352 0.36 1.46 -10.83
C LEU A 352 0.24 2.97 -11.07
N PRO A 353 0.12 3.42 -12.33
CA PRO A 353 0.03 4.82 -12.63
C PRO A 353 -1.31 5.40 -12.15
N GLY A 354 -1.27 6.57 -11.51
CA GLY A 354 -2.45 7.40 -11.33
C GLY A 354 -2.80 8.17 -12.61
N ALA A 355 -3.82 9.01 -12.53
CA ALA A 355 -4.13 10.00 -13.55
C ALA A 355 -2.91 10.90 -13.78
N ALA A 356 -2.58 11.11 -15.06
CA ALA A 356 -1.56 12.08 -15.42
C ALA A 356 -1.96 13.45 -14.86
N PRO A 357 -1.00 14.24 -14.32
CA PRO A 357 -1.29 15.61 -13.92
C PRO A 357 -1.92 16.33 -15.11
N GLN A 358 -3.15 16.82 -14.95
CA GLN A 358 -3.75 17.65 -15.99
C GLN A 358 -2.80 18.83 -16.23
N GLN A 359 -2.39 19.02 -17.48
CA GLN A 359 -1.51 20.14 -17.80
C GLN A 359 -2.21 21.44 -17.36
N PRO A 360 -1.50 22.41 -16.74
CA PRO A 360 -2.11 23.64 -16.25
C PRO A 360 -2.97 24.36 -17.29
N ALA A 361 -2.60 24.27 -18.56
CA ALA A 361 -3.36 24.79 -19.69
C ALA A 361 -4.77 24.16 -19.83
N GLN A 362 -4.90 22.85 -19.64
CA GLN A 362 -6.19 22.14 -19.71
C GLN A 362 -7.10 22.51 -18.53
N VAL A 363 -6.53 22.73 -17.35
CA VAL A 363 -7.29 23.20 -16.16
C VAL A 363 -7.81 24.62 -16.39
N ALA A 364 -6.98 25.50 -16.95
CA ALA A 364 -7.37 26.87 -17.28
C ALA A 364 -8.48 26.91 -18.34
N GLU A 365 -8.41 26.06 -19.37
CA GLU A 365 -9.41 25.97 -20.42
C GLU A 365 -10.75 25.41 -19.90
N GLN A 366 -10.72 24.39 -19.03
CA GLN A 366 -11.93 23.87 -18.37
C GLN A 366 -12.58 24.90 -17.43
N ALA A 367 -11.78 25.67 -16.68
CA ALA A 367 -12.28 26.75 -15.84
C ALA A 367 -12.91 27.89 -16.66
N GLN A 368 -12.33 28.22 -17.83
CA GLN A 368 -12.91 29.19 -18.77
C GLN A 368 -14.18 28.68 -19.46
N ALA A 369 -14.29 27.38 -19.71
CA ALA A 369 -15.51 26.78 -20.27
C ALA A 369 -16.67 26.79 -19.26
N GLN A 370 -16.40 26.57 -17.97
CA GLN A 370 -17.43 26.60 -16.91
C GLN A 370 -17.96 28.00 -16.62
N THR A 371 -17.16 29.05 -16.79
CA THR A 371 -17.59 30.45 -16.61
C THR A 371 -18.42 30.98 -17.79
N LYS A 372 -18.43 30.29 -18.94
CA LYS A 372 -19.24 30.64 -20.11
C LYS A 372 -20.56 29.85 -20.20
N ALA A 373 -20.87 28.97 -19.26
CA ALA A 373 -22.16 28.29 -19.23
C ALA A 373 -23.27 29.34 -18.98
N PRO A 374 -24.26 29.49 -19.89
CA PRO A 374 -25.33 30.45 -19.73
C PRO A 374 -26.10 30.16 -18.42
N ALA A 375 -26.44 31.22 -17.69
CA ALA A 375 -27.21 31.12 -16.45
C ALA A 375 -28.47 30.27 -16.68
N PRO A 376 -28.84 29.37 -15.76
CA PRO A 376 -30.02 28.55 -15.91
C PRO A 376 -31.24 29.47 -16.08
N ALA A 377 -31.98 29.27 -17.17
CA ALA A 377 -33.20 30.01 -17.45
C ALA A 377 -34.15 29.79 -16.26
N THR A 378 -34.52 30.88 -15.59
CA THR A 378 -35.56 30.89 -14.57
C THR A 378 -36.88 30.49 -15.22
N GLU A 379 -37.33 29.25 -15.00
CA GLU A 379 -38.70 28.84 -15.29
C GLU A 379 -39.64 29.60 -14.35
N GLY A 380 -40.57 30.35 -14.94
CA GLY A 380 -41.56 31.15 -14.23
C GLY A 380 -42.52 30.27 -13.42
N GLN A 381 -42.92 30.80 -12.27
CA GLN A 381 -43.90 30.25 -11.33
C GLN A 381 -45.29 30.12 -11.93
#